data_AF-A0ABD6NVP7-F1
#
_entry.id   AF-A0ABD6NVP7-F1
#
_cell.length_a   1.000
_cell.length_b   1.000
_cell.length_c   1.000
_cell.angle_alpha   90.00
_cell.angle_beta   90.00
_cell.angle_gamma   90.00
#
_symmetry.space_group_name_H-M   'P 1'
#
loop_
_entity.id
_entity.type
_entity.pdbx_description
1 polymer ?
#
loop_
_entity_poly.entity_id
_entity_poly.type
_entity_poly.pdbx_seq_one_letter_code
_entity_poly.pdbx_strand_id
1 'polypeptide(L)' 'MPEPQDHKSDPRHHTVKLKAMLEEACRHAREDIAKIEDPKGQALFEVTAEVLGGLLNAYNDYELRAPAWH' A
#
# COMPACT_ATOMS: atom_id res chain seq x y z
N MET A 1 2.56 29.62 27.85
CA MET A 1 3.27 28.58 27.07
C MET A 1 2.20 27.78 26.35
N PRO A 2 2.15 27.71 25.02
CA PRO A 2 1.24 26.76 24.38
C PRO A 2 1.83 25.35 24.51
N GLU A 3 0.99 24.40 24.88
CA GLU A 3 1.34 22.96 24.93
C GLU A 3 1.60 22.43 23.52
N PRO A 4 2.53 21.47 23.34
CA PRO A 4 2.78 20.89 22.03
C PRO A 4 1.55 20.11 21.57
N GLN A 5 0.95 20.57 20.47
CA GLN A 5 -0.24 19.92 19.90
C GLN A 5 0.13 18.61 19.21
N ASP A 6 -0.44 17.54 19.77
CA ASP A 6 -0.73 16.20 19.23
C ASP A 6 -0.08 15.81 17.89
N HIS A 7 0.94 14.96 17.98
CA HIS A 7 1.52 14.14 16.90
C HIS A 7 0.56 13.08 16.32
N LYS A 8 -0.75 13.19 16.59
CA LYS A 8 -1.81 12.27 16.15
C LYS A 8 -2.39 12.58 14.77
N SER A 9 -2.08 13.74 14.21
CA SER A 9 -2.68 14.20 12.97
C SER A 9 -1.77 14.12 11.75
N ASP A 10 -0.60 13.45 11.84
CA ASP A 10 0.25 13.26 10.65
C ASP A 10 -0.36 12.16 9.75
N PRO A 11 -0.92 12.50 8.57
CA PRO A 11 -1.45 11.52 7.64
C PRO A 11 -0.41 10.46 7.22
N ARG A 12 0.90 10.73 7.35
CA ARG A 12 1.97 9.75 7.10
C ARG A 12 1.91 8.54 8.03
N HIS A 13 1.48 8.69 9.29
CA HIS A 13 1.29 7.54 10.18
C HIS A 13 0.07 6.70 9.79
N HIS A 14 -0.94 7.31 9.17
CA HIS A 14 -2.11 6.60 8.66
C HIS A 14 -1.82 5.85 7.35
N THR A 15 -0.87 6.33 6.52
CA THR A 15 -0.48 5.64 5.29
C THR A 15 0.34 4.38 5.55
N VAL A 16 1.20 4.36 6.57
CA VAL A 16 2.10 3.22 6.85
C VAL A 16 1.33 1.90 7.07
N LYS A 17 0.30 1.91 7.92
CA LYS A 17 -0.48 0.69 8.20
C LYS A 17 -1.23 0.19 6.97
N LEU A 18 -1.83 1.10 6.21
CA LEU A 18 -2.58 0.75 5.01
C LEU A 18 -1.66 0.23 3.91
N LYS A 19 -0.50 0.86 3.72
CA LYS A 19 0.53 0.41 2.78
C LYS A 19 1.03 -0.99 3.11
N ALA A 20 1.29 -1.29 4.38
CA ALA A 20 1.69 -2.64 4.80
C ALA A 20 0.61 -3.70 4.48
N MET A 21 -0.67 -3.38 4.68
CA MET A 21 -1.77 -4.28 4.31
C MET A 21 -1.88 -4.49 2.80
N LEU A 22 -1.68 -3.43 2.00
CA LEU A 22 -1.68 -3.50 0.54
C LEU A 22 -0.49 -4.31 0.01
N GLU A 23 0.68 -4.15 0.62
CA GLU A 23 1.90 -4.89 0.28
C GLU A 23 1.72 -6.39 0.54
N GLU A 24 1.18 -6.74 1.71
CA GLU A 24 0.90 -8.12 2.06
C GLU A 24 -0.13 -8.76 1.13
N ALA A 25 -1.22 -8.05 0.82
CA ALA A 25 -2.22 -8.52 -0.13
C ALA A 25 -1.63 -8.68 -1.55
N CYS A 26 -0.77 -7.75 -1.99
CA CYS A 26 -0.11 -7.80 -3.30
C CYS A 26 0.84 -9.00 -3.39
N ARG A 27 1.59 -9.28 -2.31
CA ARG A 27 2.47 -10.44 -2.20
C ARG A 27 1.67 -11.74 -2.27
N HIS A 28 0.60 -11.88 -1.49
CA HIS A 28 -0.28 -13.05 -1.54
C HIS A 28 -0.89 -13.26 -2.92
N ALA A 29 -1.38 -12.20 -3.56
CA ALA A 29 -1.95 -12.28 -4.90
C ALA A 29 -0.92 -12.86 -5.90
N ARG A 30 0.36 -12.46 -5.83
CA ARG A 30 1.41 -13.01 -6.70
C ARG A 30 1.77 -14.46 -6.39
N GLU A 31 1.92 -14.79 -5.11
CA GLU A 31 2.30 -16.14 -4.67
C GLU A 31 1.22 -17.19 -4.99
N ASP A 32 -0.04 -16.79 -4.96
CA ASP A 32 -1.17 -17.70 -5.15
C ASP A 32 -1.48 -17.98 -6.62
N ILE A 33 -1.00 -17.16 -7.58
CA ILE A 33 -1.13 -17.44 -9.02
C ILE A 33 -0.61 -18.84 -9.36
N ALA A 34 0.55 -19.22 -8.81
CA ALA A 34 1.17 -20.52 -9.05
C ALA A 34 0.41 -21.69 -8.42
N LYS A 35 -0.56 -21.42 -7.54
CA LYS A 35 -1.37 -22.42 -6.82
C LYS A 35 -2.76 -22.58 -7.42
N ILE A 36 -3.15 -21.71 -8.36
CA ILE A 36 -4.46 -21.72 -9.01
C ILE A 36 -4.35 -22.46 -10.34
N GLU A 37 -5.16 -23.51 -10.53
CA GLU A 37 -5.23 -24.25 -11.79
C GLU A 37 -6.18 -23.62 -12.82
N ASP A 38 -7.21 -22.90 -12.35
CA ASP A 38 -8.19 -22.22 -13.22
C ASP A 38 -7.56 -20.98 -13.89
N PRO A 39 -7.48 -20.92 -15.24
CA PRO A 39 -6.88 -19.78 -15.94
C PRO A 39 -7.58 -18.45 -15.66
N LYS A 40 -8.89 -18.46 -15.38
CA LYS A 40 -9.61 -17.22 -15.02
C LYS A 40 -9.22 -16.74 -13.62
N GLY A 41 -9.07 -17.67 -12.67
CA GLY A 41 -8.54 -17.37 -11.34
C GLY A 41 -7.12 -16.81 -11.39
N GLN A 42 -6.24 -17.36 -12.23
CA GLN A 42 -4.88 -16.82 -12.42
C GLN A 42 -4.93 -15.37 -12.93
N ALA A 43 -5.71 -15.10 -13.98
CA ALA A 43 -5.85 -13.76 -14.54
C ALA A 43 -6.42 -12.75 -13.52
N LEU A 44 -7.37 -13.17 -12.68
CA LEU A 44 -7.90 -12.34 -11.61
C LEU A 44 -6.81 -11.94 -10.60
N PHE A 45 -5.99 -12.90 -10.18
CA PHE A 45 -4.92 -12.66 -9.21
C PHE A 45 -3.78 -11.81 -9.81
N GLU A 46 -3.46 -11.99 -11.09
CA GLU A 46 -2.53 -11.11 -11.83
C GLU A 46 -2.99 -9.65 -11.82
N VAL A 47 -4.24 -9.39 -12.23
CA VAL A 47 -4.81 -8.04 -12.24
C VAL A 47 -4.89 -7.46 -10.83
N THR A 48 -5.24 -8.28 -9.84
CA THR A 48 -5.27 -7.85 -8.43
C THR A 48 -3.88 -7.40 -7.97
N ALA A 49 -2.83 -8.19 -8.26
CA ALA A 49 -1.45 -7.83 -7.91
C ALA A 49 -0.98 -6.55 -8.62
N GLU A 50 -1.36 -6.36 -9.88
CA GLU A 50 -1.04 -5.15 -10.65
C GLU A 50 -1.68 -3.89 -10.06
N VAL A 51 -3.00 -3.94 -9.79
CA VAL A 51 -3.75 -2.81 -9.20
C VAL A 51 -3.20 -2.46 -7.81
N LEU A 52 -2.96 -3.47 -6.96
CA LEU A 52 -2.36 -3.25 -5.64
C LEU A 52 -0.95 -2.65 -5.73
N GLY A 53 -0.15 -3.07 -6.71
CA GLY A 53 1.16 -2.49 -7.00
C GLY A 53 1.07 -1.01 -7.41
N GLY A 54 0.11 -0.66 -8.25
CA GLY A 54 -0.16 0.73 -8.62
C GLY A 54 -0.55 1.60 -7.42
N LEU A 55 -1.39 1.08 -6.52
CA LEU A 55 -1.75 1.77 -5.28
C LEU A 55 -0.53 1.99 -4.38
N LEU A 56 0.29 0.95 -4.16
CA LEU A 56 1.53 1.07 -3.37
C LEU A 56 2.45 2.16 -3.90
N ASN A 57 2.62 2.24 -5.22
CA ASN A 57 3.40 3.30 -5.85
C ASN A 57 2.80 4.69 -5.61
N ALA A 58 1.48 4.85 -5.65
CA ALA A 58 0.83 6.11 -5.33
C ALA A 58 1.05 6.54 -3.86
N TYR A 59 1.03 5.60 -2.91
CA TYR A 59 1.37 5.87 -1.52
C TYR A 59 2.84 6.24 -1.34
N ASN A 60 3.76 5.52 -1.99
CA ASN A 60 5.19 5.87 -2.02
C ASN A 60 5.41 7.28 -2.55
N ASP A 61 4.79 7.62 -3.68
CA ASP A 61 4.89 8.94 -4.29
C ASP A 61 4.37 10.05 -3.35
N TYR A 62 3.26 9.80 -2.65
CA TYR A 62 2.73 10.75 -1.66
C TYR A 62 3.69 10.96 -0.49
N GLU A 63 4.26 9.88 0.05
CA GLU A 63 5.24 9.92 1.14
C GLU A 63 6.53 10.64 0.73
N LEU A 64 7.01 10.41 -0.49
CA LEU A 64 8.23 11.02 -1.03
C LEU A 64 8.04 12.50 -1.44
N ARG A 65 6.85 12.89 -1.89
CA ARG A 65 6.53 14.27 -2.28
C ARG A 65 6.12 15.15 -1.11
N ALA A 66 5.87 14.59 0.06
CA ALA A 66 5.68 15.38 1.27
C ALA A 66 7.02 16.03 1.64
N PRO A 67 7.21 17.36 1.54
CA PRO A 67 8.45 17.97 1.98
C PRO A 67 8.73 17.56 3.43
N ALA A 68 9.99 17.31 3.77
CA ALA A 68 10.43 17.46 5.15
C ALA A 68 10.12 18.92 5.52
N TRP A 69 9.12 19.14 6.38
CA TRP A 69 8.73 20.51 6.75
C TRP A 69 9.92 21.12 7.52
N HIS A 70 10.54 22.12 6.89
CA HIS A 70 11.33 23.16 7.54
C HIS A 70 10.43 24.03 8.44
#